data_AF-A0A2V5NYX6-F1
#
_entry.id   AF-A0A2V5NYX6-F1
#
_cell.length_a   1.000
_cell.length_b   1.000
_cell.length_c   1.000
_cell.angle_alpha   90.00
_cell.angle_beta   90.00
_cell.angle_gamma   90.00
#
_symmetry.space_group_name_H-M   'P 1'
#
loop_
_entity.id
_entity.type
_entity.pdbx_description
1 polymer ?
#
loop_
_entity_poly.entity_id
_entity_poly.type
_entity_poly.pdbx_seq_one_letter_code
_entity_poly.pdbx_strand_id
1 'polypeptide(L)'
;MGDLKVAGGVPALLRRATHADVEARAAAMTALAKIDPTNALAHLLPLLDHESADVRRSAVTAIGHLKARPAIPRLLTAFTDPPTRSDAVLALAQTPDVRALDVYLAGLTEESASLREASRRALAAIRSEALPLLETRVRGLLPVALRELRVVYAKDDAARRLFDAAPKAAEPEDYRGFALNHPGDAEAGAALFRDANGLGCIKCHVVGDQGGRIGPDLTTVGAQFSRSELAESILFPSKTVREGYQAVLVETRDGELLSGLFKGET
;
A
#
# COMPACT_ATOMS: atom_id res chain seq x y z
N MET A 1 44.14 -19.46 25.35
CA MET A 1 42.99 -19.48 26.28
C MET A 1 41.67 -19.00 25.66
N GLY A 2 41.68 -18.22 24.57
CA GLY A 2 40.45 -17.80 23.86
C GLY A 2 39.69 -18.96 23.20
N ASP A 3 40.38 -19.81 22.44
CA ASP A 3 39.74 -20.87 21.63
C ASP A 3 39.06 -21.97 22.45
N LEU A 4 39.61 -22.31 23.63
CA LEU A 4 39.03 -23.28 24.56
C LEU A 4 37.72 -22.80 25.22
N LYS A 5 37.56 -21.47 25.42
CA LYS A 5 36.31 -20.89 25.95
C LYS A 5 35.21 -20.82 24.87
N VAL A 6 35.59 -20.60 23.62
CA VAL A 6 34.66 -20.58 22.47
C VAL A 6 34.14 -22.00 22.18
N ALA A 7 35.02 -23.01 22.16
CA ALA A 7 34.67 -24.39 21.85
C ALA A 7 33.64 -25.01 22.82
N GLY A 8 33.69 -24.67 24.11
CA GLY A 8 32.70 -25.14 25.10
C GLY A 8 31.42 -24.30 25.17
N GLY A 9 31.50 -23.01 24.83
CA GLY A 9 30.38 -22.06 24.95
C GLY A 9 29.36 -22.15 23.83
N VAL A 10 29.81 -22.37 22.58
CA VAL A 10 28.93 -22.41 21.40
C VAL A 10 27.82 -23.46 21.51
N PRO A 11 28.09 -24.74 21.86
CA PRO A 11 27.03 -25.74 21.98
C PRO A 11 25.98 -25.40 23.06
N ALA A 12 26.41 -24.79 24.17
CA ALA A 12 25.50 -24.37 25.23
C ALA A 12 24.61 -23.20 24.79
N LEU A 13 25.18 -22.22 24.07
CA LEU A 13 24.44 -21.10 23.51
C LEU A 13 23.48 -21.54 22.41
N LEU A 14 23.84 -22.50 21.56
CA LEU A 14 22.92 -23.06 20.55
C LEU A 14 21.69 -23.70 21.18
N ARG A 15 21.85 -24.46 22.28
CA ARG A 15 20.69 -24.98 23.04
C ARG A 15 19.84 -23.86 23.64
N ARG A 16 20.45 -22.78 24.10
CA ARG A 16 19.73 -21.63 24.66
C ARG A 16 19.07 -20.77 23.57
N ALA A 17 19.63 -20.76 22.37
CA ALA A 17 19.10 -20.05 21.20
C ALA A 17 17.79 -20.66 20.67
N THR A 18 17.40 -21.86 21.11
CA THR A 18 16.11 -22.49 20.80
C THR A 18 15.15 -22.55 21.99
N HIS A 19 15.47 -21.87 23.09
CA HIS A 19 14.67 -21.91 24.32
C HIS A 19 13.30 -21.22 24.16
N ALA A 20 12.30 -21.63 24.95
CA ALA A 20 10.95 -21.03 24.89
C ALA A 20 10.96 -19.54 25.26
N ASP A 21 11.71 -19.19 26.30
CA ASP A 21 11.90 -17.80 26.75
C ASP A 21 12.58 -16.93 25.68
N VAL A 22 11.94 -15.80 25.33
CA VAL A 22 12.36 -14.90 24.24
C VAL A 22 13.66 -14.16 24.55
N GLU A 23 13.83 -13.72 25.78
CA GLU A 23 15.00 -12.98 26.24
C GLU A 23 16.23 -13.88 26.26
N ALA A 24 16.07 -15.10 26.78
CA ALA A 24 17.08 -16.14 26.74
C ALA A 24 17.55 -16.48 25.33
N ARG A 25 16.63 -16.66 24.37
CA ARG A 25 17.02 -16.90 22.97
C ARG A 25 17.79 -15.74 22.39
N ALA A 26 17.25 -14.53 22.52
CA ALA A 26 17.84 -13.32 21.94
C ALA A 26 19.25 -13.07 22.53
N ALA A 27 19.40 -13.26 23.85
CA ALA A 27 20.69 -13.17 24.52
C ALA A 27 21.66 -14.24 24.01
N ALA A 28 21.20 -15.48 23.81
CA ALA A 28 22.05 -16.55 23.30
C ALA A 28 22.53 -16.32 21.86
N MET A 29 21.63 -15.88 20.96
CA MET A 29 21.99 -15.53 19.58
C MET A 29 22.95 -14.33 19.52
N THR A 30 22.72 -13.32 20.36
CA THR A 30 23.63 -12.17 20.50
C THR A 30 24.99 -12.61 21.04
N ALA A 31 25.01 -13.53 22.01
CA ALA A 31 26.24 -14.06 22.57
C ALA A 31 27.02 -14.87 21.52
N LEU A 32 26.36 -15.71 20.71
CA LEU A 32 26.99 -16.43 19.60
C LEU A 32 27.73 -15.47 18.65
N ALA A 33 27.07 -14.37 18.27
CA ALA A 33 27.65 -13.34 17.42
C ALA A 33 28.89 -12.65 18.04
N LYS A 34 28.95 -12.55 19.37
CA LYS A 34 30.06 -11.91 20.09
C LYS A 34 31.23 -12.86 20.35
N ILE A 35 30.95 -14.12 20.68
CA ILE A 35 32.01 -15.08 21.07
C ILE A 35 32.68 -15.73 19.86
N ASP A 36 31.98 -15.85 18.74
CA ASP A 36 32.50 -16.40 17.50
C ASP A 36 32.03 -15.55 16.31
N PRO A 37 32.51 -14.29 16.18
CA PRO A 37 32.05 -13.38 15.14
C PRO A 37 32.29 -13.93 13.72
N THR A 38 33.37 -14.70 13.54
CA THR A 38 33.76 -15.28 12.25
C THR A 38 32.74 -16.32 11.78
N ASN A 39 32.25 -17.19 12.67
CA ASN A 39 31.30 -18.24 12.30
C ASN A 39 29.86 -17.94 12.77
N ALA A 40 29.59 -16.75 13.31
CA ALA A 40 28.28 -16.35 13.82
C ALA A 40 27.15 -16.63 12.80
N LEU A 41 27.37 -16.26 11.54
CA LEU A 41 26.40 -16.53 10.48
C LEU A 41 26.16 -18.03 10.27
N ALA A 42 27.22 -18.84 10.27
CA ALA A 42 27.12 -20.30 10.11
C ALA A 42 26.33 -20.95 11.26
N HIS A 43 26.46 -20.42 12.48
CA HIS A 43 25.69 -20.88 13.65
C HIS A 43 24.22 -20.47 13.61
N LEU A 44 23.90 -19.28 13.08
CA LEU A 44 22.54 -18.74 13.08
C LEU A 44 21.70 -19.20 11.88
N LEU A 45 22.32 -19.47 10.73
CA LEU A 45 21.60 -19.87 9.50
C LEU A 45 20.70 -21.11 9.66
N PRO A 46 21.11 -22.19 10.37
CA PRO A 46 20.24 -23.35 10.60
C PRO A 46 18.98 -23.02 11.42
N LEU A 47 19.02 -21.97 12.26
CA LEU A 47 17.89 -21.59 13.12
C LEU A 47 16.73 -20.97 12.32
N LEU A 48 16.97 -20.56 11.07
CA LEU A 48 15.94 -20.11 10.16
C LEU A 48 15.00 -21.23 9.70
N ASP A 49 15.38 -22.50 9.86
CA ASP A 49 14.58 -23.67 9.47
C ASP A 49 13.96 -24.37 10.70
N HIS A 50 14.01 -23.74 11.87
CA HIS A 50 13.50 -24.32 13.11
C HIS A 50 11.97 -24.43 13.11
N GLU A 51 11.43 -25.49 13.72
CA GLU A 51 9.98 -25.75 13.79
C GLU A 51 9.20 -24.60 14.44
N SER A 52 9.74 -24.06 15.53
CA SER A 52 9.17 -22.90 16.24
C SER A 52 9.38 -21.61 15.47
N ALA A 53 8.27 -20.94 15.13
CA ALA A 53 8.26 -19.63 14.50
C ALA A 53 9.02 -18.57 15.33
N ASP A 54 8.95 -18.64 16.65
CA ASP A 54 9.65 -17.68 17.53
C ASP A 54 11.17 -17.81 17.44
N VAL A 55 11.68 -19.03 17.26
CA VAL A 55 13.10 -19.27 17.02
C VAL A 55 13.51 -18.69 15.67
N ARG A 56 12.72 -18.96 14.61
CA ARG A 56 13.00 -18.43 13.26
C ARG A 56 13.03 -16.91 13.27
N ARG A 57 12.05 -16.26 13.89
CA ARG A 57 11.99 -14.79 14.03
C ARG A 57 13.22 -14.22 14.72
N SER A 58 13.58 -14.77 15.88
CA SER A 58 14.78 -14.33 16.61
C SER A 58 16.06 -14.53 15.78
N ALA A 59 16.16 -15.62 15.02
CA ALA A 59 17.28 -15.88 14.13
C ALA A 59 17.36 -14.84 13.01
N VAL A 60 16.24 -14.49 12.38
CA VAL A 60 16.17 -13.41 11.37
C VAL A 60 16.65 -12.09 11.96
N THR A 61 16.16 -11.70 13.14
CA THR A 61 16.60 -10.47 13.82
C THR A 61 18.10 -10.49 14.10
N ALA A 62 18.62 -11.59 14.65
CA ALA A 62 20.04 -11.74 14.98
C ALA A 62 20.93 -11.67 13.73
N ILE A 63 20.54 -12.34 12.64
CA ILE A 63 21.23 -12.30 11.35
C ILE A 63 21.21 -10.88 10.77
N GLY A 64 20.09 -10.16 10.89
CA GLY A 64 20.00 -8.75 10.50
C GLY A 64 21.04 -7.88 11.20
N HIS A 65 21.23 -8.07 12.51
CA HIS A 65 22.24 -7.35 13.29
C HIS A 65 23.70 -7.70 12.90
N LEU A 66 23.95 -8.88 12.33
CA LEU A 66 25.26 -9.21 11.78
C LEU A 66 25.61 -8.37 10.54
N LYS A 67 24.59 -7.85 9.84
CA LYS A 67 24.71 -7.11 8.58
C LYS A 67 25.52 -7.87 7.51
N ALA A 68 25.41 -9.20 7.53
CA ALA A 68 26.19 -10.07 6.69
C ALA A 68 25.53 -10.25 5.32
N ARG A 69 26.09 -9.63 4.27
CA ARG A 69 25.61 -9.79 2.88
C ARG A 69 25.39 -11.25 2.42
N PRO A 70 26.22 -12.24 2.82
CA PRO A 70 25.96 -13.64 2.45
C PRO A 70 24.63 -14.21 2.96
N ALA A 71 23.99 -13.57 3.96
CA ALA A 71 22.71 -14.00 4.50
C ALA A 71 21.50 -13.59 3.64
N ILE A 72 21.68 -12.67 2.68
CA ILE A 72 20.58 -12.07 1.89
C ILE A 72 19.67 -13.15 1.25
N PRO A 73 20.17 -14.19 0.57
CA PRO A 73 19.30 -15.22 -0.02
C PRO A 73 18.40 -15.92 1.01
N ARG A 74 18.91 -16.19 2.21
CA ARG A 74 18.16 -16.85 3.28
C ARG A 74 17.15 -15.91 3.93
N LEU A 75 17.47 -14.62 4.05
CA LEU A 75 16.52 -13.60 4.49
C LEU A 75 15.40 -13.36 3.47
N LEU A 76 15.68 -13.46 2.17
CA LEU A 76 14.65 -13.44 1.12
C LEU A 76 13.70 -14.64 1.26
N THR A 77 14.21 -15.84 1.56
CA THR A 77 13.35 -16.99 1.89
C THR A 77 12.52 -16.72 3.14
N ALA A 78 13.10 -16.17 4.20
CA ALA A 78 12.37 -15.84 5.44
C ALA A 78 11.27 -14.80 5.22
N PHE A 79 11.39 -13.91 4.23
CA PHE A 79 10.33 -12.99 3.86
C PHE A 79 9.07 -13.71 3.32
N THR A 80 9.23 -14.88 2.71
CA THR A 80 8.11 -15.68 2.18
C THR A 80 7.36 -16.47 3.25
N ASP A 81 7.96 -16.67 4.43
CA ASP A 81 7.32 -17.34 5.56
C ASP A 81 6.52 -16.31 6.40
N PRO A 82 5.18 -16.43 6.49
CA PRO A 82 4.34 -15.42 7.14
C PRO A 82 4.78 -15.00 8.56
N PRO A 83 5.20 -15.91 9.46
CA PRO A 83 5.64 -15.54 10.81
C PRO A 83 6.92 -14.71 10.84
N THR A 84 7.80 -14.80 9.83
CA THR A 84 9.08 -14.07 9.80
C THR A 84 9.12 -12.91 8.83
N ARG A 85 8.02 -12.66 8.10
CA ARG A 85 7.95 -11.68 7.02
C ARG A 85 8.38 -10.27 7.46
N SER A 86 7.81 -9.76 8.56
CA SER A 86 8.14 -8.42 9.07
C SER A 86 9.58 -8.33 9.59
N ASP A 87 10.06 -9.38 10.27
CA ASP A 87 11.43 -9.47 10.75
C ASP A 87 12.43 -9.46 9.58
N ALA A 88 12.09 -10.13 8.48
CA ALA A 88 12.93 -10.20 7.28
C ALA A 88 13.05 -8.84 6.59
N VAL A 89 11.96 -8.05 6.53
CA VAL A 89 11.99 -6.66 6.02
C VAL A 89 12.98 -5.83 6.85
N LEU A 90 12.89 -5.88 8.17
CA LEU A 90 13.80 -5.14 9.07
C LEU A 90 15.25 -5.61 8.94
N ALA A 91 15.47 -6.93 8.85
CA ALA A 91 16.81 -7.51 8.72
C ALA A 91 17.47 -7.11 7.38
N LEU A 92 16.75 -7.23 6.27
CA LEU A 92 17.26 -6.84 4.94
C LEU A 92 17.52 -5.33 4.86
N ALA A 93 16.69 -4.50 5.50
CA ALA A 93 16.91 -3.05 5.54
C ALA A 93 18.20 -2.64 6.27
N GLN A 94 18.78 -3.50 7.11
CA GLN A 94 20.09 -3.24 7.74
C GLN A 94 21.27 -3.48 6.81
N THR A 95 21.08 -4.24 5.72
CA THR A 95 22.06 -4.47 4.66
C THR A 95 21.39 -4.27 3.29
N PRO A 96 21.07 -3.02 2.92
CA PRO A 96 20.35 -2.73 1.68
C PRO A 96 21.04 -3.35 0.46
N ASP A 97 20.26 -4.05 -0.35
CA ASP A 97 20.69 -4.76 -1.54
C ASP A 97 19.53 -4.81 -2.53
N VAL A 98 19.80 -4.53 -3.80
CA VAL A 98 18.77 -4.43 -4.83
C VAL A 98 18.00 -5.74 -5.06
N ARG A 99 18.57 -6.90 -4.72
CA ARG A 99 17.88 -8.20 -4.77
C ARG A 99 16.68 -8.27 -3.83
N ALA A 100 16.63 -7.42 -2.81
CA ALA A 100 15.51 -7.29 -1.87
C ALA A 100 14.52 -6.19 -2.24
N LEU A 101 14.55 -5.67 -3.48
CA LEU A 101 13.64 -4.61 -3.94
C LEU A 101 12.16 -4.92 -3.64
N ASP A 102 11.71 -6.13 -3.95
CA ASP A 102 10.30 -6.53 -3.74
C ASP A 102 9.93 -6.58 -2.24
N VAL A 103 10.89 -6.91 -1.37
CA VAL A 103 10.73 -6.87 0.09
C VAL A 103 10.51 -5.43 0.56
N TYR A 104 11.30 -4.49 0.07
CA TYR A 104 11.16 -3.08 0.47
C TYR A 104 9.85 -2.49 -0.05
N LEU A 105 9.46 -2.80 -1.29
CA LEU A 105 8.19 -2.39 -1.87
C LEU A 105 7.00 -2.91 -1.05
N ALA A 106 7.03 -4.17 -0.63
CA ALA A 106 6.02 -4.71 0.28
C ALA A 106 6.03 -3.95 1.63
N GLY A 107 7.20 -3.71 2.22
CA GLY A 107 7.34 -2.97 3.48
C GLY A 107 6.83 -1.53 3.44
N LEU A 108 6.79 -0.87 2.27
CA LEU A 108 6.17 0.47 2.10
C LEU A 108 4.64 0.45 2.29
N THR A 109 4.02 -0.72 2.12
CA THR A 109 2.56 -0.91 2.17
C THR A 109 2.07 -1.41 3.52
N GLU A 110 2.98 -1.78 4.42
CA GLU A 110 2.67 -2.29 5.76
C GLU A 110 2.07 -1.21 6.66
N GLU A 111 1.19 -1.61 7.59
CA GLU A 111 0.59 -0.69 8.57
C GLU A 111 1.61 -0.16 9.58
N SER A 112 2.65 -0.93 9.87
CA SER A 112 3.70 -0.55 10.80
C SER A 112 4.57 0.59 10.25
N ALA A 113 4.60 1.72 10.98
CA ALA A 113 5.44 2.86 10.63
C ALA A 113 6.93 2.52 10.63
N SER A 114 7.38 1.60 11.49
CA SER A 114 8.78 1.19 11.55
C SER A 114 9.20 0.39 10.31
N LEU A 115 8.31 -0.46 9.78
CA LEU A 115 8.55 -1.20 8.53
C LEU A 115 8.62 -0.26 7.33
N ARG A 116 7.67 0.68 7.22
CA ARG A 116 7.70 1.68 6.15
C ARG A 116 8.98 2.50 6.17
N GLU A 117 9.39 3.00 7.34
CA GLU A 117 10.60 3.79 7.48
C GLU A 117 11.86 2.97 7.16
N ALA A 118 11.95 1.72 7.63
CA ALA A 118 13.06 0.84 7.29
C ALA A 118 13.17 0.61 5.76
N SER A 119 12.04 0.35 5.09
CA SER A 119 11.98 0.21 3.63
C SER A 119 12.37 1.48 2.89
N ARG A 120 11.89 2.66 3.33
CA ARG A 120 12.28 3.95 2.73
C ARG A 120 13.79 4.16 2.80
N ARG A 121 14.40 3.93 3.96
CA ARG A 121 15.85 4.07 4.13
C ARG A 121 16.62 3.07 3.28
N ALA A 122 16.17 1.82 3.21
CA ALA A 122 16.79 0.81 2.37
C ALA A 122 16.74 1.21 0.89
N LEU A 123 15.57 1.60 0.38
CA LEU A 123 15.39 2.09 -1.00
C LEU A 123 16.24 3.34 -1.28
N ALA A 124 16.33 4.28 -0.34
CA ALA A 124 17.19 5.45 -0.48
C ALA A 124 18.68 5.10 -0.61
N ALA A 125 19.12 4.03 0.07
CA ALA A 125 20.49 3.53 0.02
C ALA A 125 20.81 2.81 -1.31
N ILE A 126 19.84 2.12 -1.91
CA ILE A 126 19.99 1.43 -3.20
C ILE A 126 19.39 2.21 -4.37
N ARG A 127 19.11 3.51 -4.20
CA ARG A 127 18.24 4.28 -5.10
C ARG A 127 18.64 4.23 -6.58
N SER A 128 19.94 4.29 -6.86
CA SER A 128 20.49 4.28 -8.22
C SER A 128 20.37 2.91 -8.89
N GLU A 129 20.50 1.83 -8.13
CA GLU A 129 20.33 0.46 -8.61
C GLU A 129 18.85 0.10 -8.75
N ALA A 130 18.01 0.59 -7.83
CA ALA A 130 16.57 0.32 -7.81
C ALA A 130 15.79 1.11 -8.87
N LEU A 131 16.21 2.34 -9.20
CA LEU A 131 15.47 3.22 -10.11
C LEU A 131 15.12 2.58 -11.47
N PRO A 132 16.06 2.01 -12.25
CA PRO A 132 15.72 1.42 -13.55
C PRO A 132 14.75 0.24 -13.40
N LEU A 133 14.83 -0.53 -12.31
CA LEU A 133 13.89 -1.62 -12.03
C LEU A 133 12.50 -1.09 -11.69
N LEU A 134 12.42 -0.01 -10.90
CA LEU A 134 11.17 0.64 -10.55
C LEU A 134 10.48 1.25 -11.78
N GLU A 135 11.24 1.88 -12.68
CA GLU A 135 10.70 2.45 -13.91
C GLU A 135 10.02 1.40 -14.80
N THR A 136 10.58 0.19 -14.89
CA THR A 136 9.95 -0.92 -15.64
C THR A 136 8.67 -1.45 -14.98
N ARG A 137 8.49 -1.19 -13.68
CA ARG A 137 7.42 -1.77 -12.85
C ARG A 137 6.35 -0.76 -12.43
N VAL A 138 6.53 0.53 -12.76
CA VAL A 138 5.70 1.64 -12.26
C VAL A 138 4.19 1.40 -12.39
N ARG A 139 3.75 0.77 -13.49
CA ARG A 139 2.32 0.50 -13.76
C ARG A 139 1.69 -0.54 -12.82
N GLY A 140 2.50 -1.41 -12.21
CA GLY A 140 2.04 -2.44 -11.28
C GLY A 140 2.21 -2.06 -9.82
N LEU A 141 2.76 -0.88 -9.51
CA LEU A 141 2.96 -0.44 -8.14
C LEU A 141 1.66 0.09 -7.55
N LEU A 142 1.41 -0.28 -6.29
CA LEU A 142 0.26 0.24 -5.55
C LEU A 142 0.37 1.76 -5.37
N PRO A 143 -0.76 2.51 -5.36
CA PRO A 143 -0.74 3.96 -5.16
C PRO A 143 -0.04 4.40 -3.87
N VAL A 144 -0.19 3.62 -2.80
CA VAL A 144 0.51 3.87 -1.53
C VAL A 144 2.03 3.74 -1.72
N ALA A 145 2.50 2.70 -2.41
CA ALA A 145 3.93 2.52 -2.68
C ALA A 145 4.48 3.66 -3.54
N LEU A 146 3.75 4.12 -4.56
CA LEU A 146 4.14 5.28 -5.38
C LEU A 146 4.26 6.57 -4.55
N ARG A 147 3.33 6.82 -3.62
CA ARG A 147 3.40 7.96 -2.70
C ARG A 147 4.65 7.89 -1.82
N GLU A 148 4.95 6.72 -1.30
CA GLU A 148 6.12 6.48 -0.46
C GLU A 148 7.44 6.63 -1.25
N LEU A 149 7.48 6.14 -2.50
CA LEU A 149 8.62 6.31 -3.40
C LEU A 149 8.86 7.79 -3.75
N ARG A 150 7.80 8.61 -3.88
CA ARG A 150 7.96 10.07 -4.04
C ARG A 150 8.73 10.70 -2.90
N VAL A 151 8.57 10.20 -1.67
CA VAL A 151 9.36 10.68 -0.51
C VAL A 151 10.83 10.27 -0.66
N VAL A 152 11.09 9.03 -1.07
CA VAL A 152 12.45 8.49 -1.25
C VAL A 152 13.22 9.23 -2.35
N TYR A 153 12.55 9.55 -3.46
CA TYR A 153 13.15 10.14 -4.66
C TYR A 153 12.86 11.65 -4.81
N ALA A 154 12.40 12.33 -3.75
CA ALA A 154 11.94 13.73 -3.82
C ALA A 154 12.98 14.73 -4.37
N LYS A 155 14.27 14.41 -4.26
CA LYS A 155 15.39 15.25 -4.70
C LYS A 155 16.20 14.62 -5.85
N ASP A 156 15.65 13.60 -6.50
CA ASP A 156 16.32 12.86 -7.55
C ASP A 156 15.66 13.17 -8.91
N ASP A 157 16.26 14.10 -9.65
CA ASP A 157 15.75 14.53 -10.96
C ASP A 157 15.70 13.37 -11.97
N ALA A 158 16.56 12.36 -11.83
CA ALA A 158 16.54 11.18 -12.69
C ALA A 158 15.26 10.36 -12.50
N ALA A 159 14.68 10.39 -11.29
CA ALA A 159 13.46 9.68 -10.96
C ALA A 159 12.18 10.41 -11.40
N ARG A 160 12.29 11.55 -12.09
CA ARG A 160 11.11 12.28 -12.60
C ARG A 160 10.19 11.38 -13.44
N ARG A 161 10.78 10.54 -14.30
CA ARG A 161 10.07 9.57 -15.15
C ARG A 161 9.27 8.54 -14.37
N LEU A 162 9.74 8.16 -13.18
CA LEU A 162 9.03 7.24 -12.28
C LEU A 162 7.67 7.81 -11.84
N PHE A 163 7.53 9.14 -11.82
CA PHE A 163 6.31 9.82 -11.39
C PHE A 163 5.58 10.57 -12.50
N ASP A 164 6.21 10.73 -13.67
CA ASP A 164 5.59 11.26 -14.89
C ASP A 164 4.59 10.27 -15.51
N ALA A 165 4.74 8.97 -15.21
CA ALA A 165 3.70 7.99 -15.45
C ALA A 165 2.54 8.25 -14.48
N ALA A 166 1.67 9.20 -14.81
CA ALA A 166 0.36 9.27 -14.19
C ALA A 166 -0.23 7.86 -14.23
N PRO A 167 -0.76 7.31 -13.10
CA PRO A 167 -1.59 6.12 -13.20
C PRO A 167 -2.61 6.44 -14.30
N LYS A 168 -2.78 5.51 -15.26
CA LYS A 168 -3.77 5.70 -16.31
C LYS A 168 -5.04 6.12 -15.57
N ALA A 169 -5.57 7.29 -15.89
CA ALA A 169 -6.79 7.76 -15.23
C ALA A 169 -7.77 6.60 -15.32
N ALA A 170 -8.24 6.12 -14.16
CA ALA A 170 -9.18 5.01 -14.14
C ALA A 170 -10.31 5.41 -15.09
N GLU A 171 -10.58 4.56 -16.07
CA GLU A 171 -11.65 4.82 -17.01
C GLU A 171 -12.97 4.68 -16.23
N PRO A 172 -14.06 5.35 -16.64
CA PRO A 172 -15.36 5.20 -16.00
C PRO A 172 -15.75 3.73 -15.74
N GLU A 173 -15.40 2.83 -16.66
CA GLU A 173 -15.62 1.39 -16.57
C GLU A 173 -14.87 0.72 -15.42
N ASP A 174 -13.66 1.18 -15.07
CA ASP A 174 -12.89 0.67 -13.94
C ASP A 174 -13.63 0.95 -12.63
N TYR A 175 -14.18 2.16 -12.48
CA TYR A 175 -15.00 2.53 -11.33
C TYR A 175 -16.30 1.72 -11.26
N ARG A 176 -16.95 1.48 -12.41
CA ARG A 176 -18.15 0.64 -12.48
C ARG A 176 -17.83 -0.80 -12.06
N GLY A 177 -16.75 -1.37 -12.55
CA GLY A 177 -16.27 -2.70 -12.18
C GLY A 177 -15.97 -2.80 -10.69
N PHE A 178 -15.30 -1.81 -10.12
CA PHE A 178 -15.02 -1.77 -8.68
C PHE A 178 -16.32 -1.69 -7.86
N ALA A 179 -17.21 -0.77 -8.22
CA ALA A 179 -18.48 -0.55 -7.53
C ALA A 179 -19.38 -1.79 -7.55
N LEU A 180 -19.33 -2.64 -8.58
CA LEU A 180 -20.14 -3.86 -8.64
C LEU A 180 -19.58 -5.01 -7.79
N ASN A 181 -18.27 -5.04 -7.55
CA ASN A 181 -17.58 -6.19 -6.94
C ASN A 181 -17.15 -5.98 -5.48
N HIS A 182 -17.37 -4.79 -4.91
CA HIS A 182 -17.02 -4.47 -3.52
C HIS A 182 -18.24 -3.98 -2.75
N PRO A 183 -18.32 -4.12 -1.41
CA PRO A 183 -19.37 -3.50 -0.63
C PRO A 183 -19.27 -1.96 -0.68
N GLY A 184 -20.40 -1.27 -0.54
CA GLY A 184 -20.45 0.18 -0.39
C GLY A 184 -20.46 0.60 1.08
N ASP A 185 -20.03 1.83 1.36
CA ASP A 185 -20.13 2.48 2.66
C ASP A 185 -21.15 3.64 2.56
N ALA A 186 -22.26 3.50 3.28
CA ALA A 186 -23.36 4.48 3.24
C ALA A 186 -23.00 5.80 3.92
N GLU A 187 -22.17 5.78 4.97
CA GLU A 187 -21.77 6.99 5.70
C GLU A 187 -20.78 7.80 4.86
N ALA A 188 -19.78 7.12 4.27
CA ALA A 188 -18.83 7.74 3.34
C ALA A 188 -19.56 8.30 2.10
N GLY A 189 -20.51 7.55 1.54
CA GLY A 189 -21.34 8.01 0.43
C GLY A 189 -22.17 9.24 0.77
N ALA A 190 -22.76 9.28 1.97
CA ALA A 190 -23.53 10.43 2.44
C ALA A 190 -22.65 11.68 2.64
N ALA A 191 -21.41 11.51 3.12
CA ALA A 191 -20.45 12.60 3.24
C ALA A 191 -20.10 13.21 1.88
N LEU A 192 -19.82 12.36 0.87
CA LEU A 192 -19.55 12.81 -0.50
C LEU A 192 -20.74 13.52 -1.14
N PHE A 193 -21.96 12.99 -0.95
CA PHE A 193 -23.18 13.59 -1.49
C PHE A 193 -23.41 15.01 -0.94
N ARG A 194 -23.22 15.19 0.38
CA ARG A 194 -23.43 16.46 1.10
C ARG A 194 -22.29 17.46 0.93
N ASP A 195 -21.15 17.05 0.41
CA ASP A 195 -20.04 17.97 0.17
C ASP A 195 -20.33 18.91 -1.00
N ALA A 196 -20.85 20.08 -0.65
CA ALA A 196 -21.15 21.14 -1.60
C ALA A 196 -19.91 21.68 -2.32
N ASN A 197 -18.71 21.53 -1.75
CA ASN A 197 -17.45 22.01 -2.36
C ASN A 197 -16.69 20.90 -3.09
N GLY A 198 -17.09 19.64 -2.92
CA GLY A 198 -16.61 18.48 -3.66
C GLY A 198 -17.50 18.15 -4.86
N LEU A 199 -18.13 16.96 -4.84
CA LEU A 199 -18.99 16.50 -5.93
C LEU A 199 -20.26 17.36 -6.09
N GLY A 200 -20.71 18.03 -5.02
CA GLY A 200 -21.78 19.02 -5.09
C GLY A 200 -23.16 18.44 -5.41
N CYS A 201 -23.37 17.13 -5.30
CA CYS A 201 -24.64 16.48 -5.64
C CYS A 201 -25.82 17.10 -4.88
N ILE A 202 -25.62 17.44 -3.60
CA ILE A 202 -26.61 18.10 -2.74
C ILE A 202 -27.09 19.46 -3.26
N LYS A 203 -26.31 20.16 -4.09
CA LYS A 203 -26.72 21.46 -4.65
C LYS A 203 -27.91 21.30 -5.58
N CYS A 204 -28.03 20.14 -6.23
CA CYS A 204 -29.06 19.89 -7.22
C CYS A 204 -30.14 18.91 -6.73
N HIS A 205 -29.77 17.90 -5.95
CA HIS A 205 -30.68 16.81 -5.58
C HIS A 205 -31.09 16.82 -4.10
N VAL A 206 -32.30 16.34 -3.83
CA VAL A 206 -32.82 16.10 -2.47
C VAL A 206 -32.64 14.63 -2.07
N VAL A 207 -32.31 14.39 -0.80
CA VAL A 207 -32.46 13.10 -0.11
C VAL A 207 -33.10 13.36 1.26
N GLY A 208 -34.28 12.80 1.49
CA GLY A 208 -35.11 13.11 2.66
C GLY A 208 -35.60 14.56 2.60
N ASP A 209 -35.15 15.37 3.55
CA ASP A 209 -35.47 16.81 3.67
C ASP A 209 -34.26 17.72 3.32
N GLN A 210 -33.14 17.15 2.89
CA GLN A 210 -31.88 17.88 2.65
C GLN A 210 -31.52 17.97 1.16
N GLY A 211 -31.12 19.17 0.72
CA GLY A 211 -30.56 19.42 -0.60
C GLY A 211 -31.36 20.38 -1.48
N GLY A 212 -30.95 20.47 -2.75
CA GLY A 212 -31.57 21.33 -3.76
C GLY A 212 -32.65 20.62 -4.56
N ARG A 213 -33.59 21.38 -5.13
CA ARG A 213 -34.72 20.87 -5.95
C ARG A 213 -34.55 21.16 -7.45
N ILE A 214 -33.30 21.31 -7.90
CA ILE A 214 -32.99 21.57 -9.31
C ILE A 214 -33.08 20.26 -10.11
N GLY A 215 -32.52 19.19 -9.56
CA GLY A 215 -32.62 17.83 -10.06
C GLY A 215 -33.72 17.02 -9.36
N PRO A 216 -33.97 15.78 -9.82
CA PRO A 216 -34.96 14.89 -9.22
C PRO A 216 -34.63 14.53 -7.77
N ASP A 217 -35.68 14.27 -6.99
CA ASP A 217 -35.59 13.70 -5.64
C ASP A 217 -35.02 12.28 -5.71
N LEU A 218 -33.98 12.02 -4.93
CA LEU A 218 -33.25 10.75 -4.89
C LEU A 218 -33.56 9.91 -3.64
N THR A 219 -34.48 10.33 -2.79
CA THR A 219 -34.80 9.68 -1.51
C THR A 219 -35.09 8.19 -1.66
N THR A 220 -35.78 7.79 -2.73
CA THR A 220 -36.18 6.39 -2.98
C THR A 220 -35.40 5.74 -4.12
N VAL A 221 -34.32 6.36 -4.60
CA VAL A 221 -33.61 5.92 -5.82
C VAL A 221 -33.03 4.51 -5.67
N GLY A 222 -32.56 4.16 -4.46
CA GLY A 222 -32.02 2.83 -4.16
C GLY A 222 -33.04 1.70 -4.19
N ALA A 223 -34.33 2.00 -4.11
CA ALA A 223 -35.40 1.02 -4.27
C ALA A 223 -35.89 0.90 -5.72
N GLN A 224 -35.58 1.88 -6.57
CA GLN A 224 -36.08 1.96 -7.95
C GLN A 224 -35.07 1.46 -8.98
N PHE A 225 -33.77 1.60 -8.71
CA PHE A 225 -32.71 1.26 -9.64
C PHE A 225 -31.74 0.26 -9.03
N SER A 226 -31.23 -0.64 -9.86
CA SER A 226 -30.16 -1.55 -9.47
C SER A 226 -28.86 -0.79 -9.21
N ARG A 227 -27.97 -1.42 -8.43
CA ARG A 227 -26.62 -0.89 -8.18
C ARG A 227 -25.85 -0.57 -9.46
N SER A 228 -26.05 -1.35 -10.50
CA SER A 228 -25.40 -1.17 -11.81
C SER A 228 -25.90 0.07 -12.54
N GLU A 229 -27.21 0.32 -12.51
CA GLU A 229 -27.84 1.48 -13.15
C GLU A 229 -27.51 2.78 -12.41
N LEU A 230 -27.45 2.72 -11.07
CA LEU A 230 -27.00 3.84 -10.24
C LEU A 230 -25.54 4.19 -10.52
N ALA A 231 -24.65 3.20 -10.56
CA ALA A 231 -23.24 3.42 -10.88
C ALA A 231 -23.07 4.04 -12.27
N GLU A 232 -23.83 3.58 -13.25
CA GLU A 232 -23.82 4.12 -14.61
C GLU A 232 -24.32 5.57 -14.65
N SER A 233 -25.40 5.89 -13.92
CA SER A 233 -25.96 7.23 -13.87
C SER A 233 -25.05 8.23 -13.15
N ILE A 234 -24.24 7.78 -12.18
CA ILE A 234 -23.23 8.61 -11.50
C ILE A 234 -22.02 8.85 -12.41
N LEU A 235 -21.57 7.83 -13.15
CA LEU A 235 -20.42 7.92 -14.03
C LEU A 235 -20.73 8.65 -15.34
N PHE A 236 -21.99 8.58 -15.79
CA PHE A 236 -22.46 9.16 -17.05
C PHE A 236 -23.78 9.93 -16.87
N PRO A 237 -23.82 11.01 -16.06
CA PRO A 237 -25.05 11.70 -15.70
C PRO A 237 -25.79 12.32 -16.90
N SER A 238 -25.08 12.61 -17.99
CA SER A 238 -25.67 13.16 -19.22
C SER A 238 -26.09 12.10 -20.25
N LYS A 239 -25.86 10.81 -19.99
CA LYS A 239 -26.19 9.73 -20.95
C LYS A 239 -27.71 9.51 -21.06
N THR A 240 -28.43 9.67 -19.95
CA THR A 240 -29.88 9.59 -19.92
C THR A 240 -30.40 10.56 -18.87
N VAL A 241 -31.01 11.65 -19.32
CA VAL A 241 -31.64 12.63 -18.43
C VAL A 241 -33.13 12.33 -18.35
N ARG A 242 -33.66 12.24 -17.12
CA ARG A 242 -35.09 11.99 -16.90
C ARG A 242 -35.94 13.05 -17.60
N GLU A 243 -37.03 12.60 -18.21
CA GLU A 243 -38.03 13.49 -18.81
C GLU A 243 -38.50 14.56 -17.80
N GLY A 244 -38.54 15.82 -18.26
CA GLY A 244 -38.83 16.99 -17.40
C GLY A 244 -37.62 17.65 -16.72
N TYR A 245 -36.41 17.10 -16.87
CA TYR A 245 -35.16 17.68 -16.35
C TYR A 245 -34.13 17.99 -17.45
N GLN A 246 -34.56 18.00 -18.71
CA GLN A 246 -33.70 18.31 -19.85
C GLN A 246 -33.37 19.80 -19.87
N ALA A 247 -32.08 20.12 -19.87
CA ALA A 247 -31.62 21.49 -20.08
C ALA A 247 -31.76 21.86 -21.56
N VAL A 248 -32.35 23.01 -21.84
CA VAL A 248 -32.44 23.61 -23.18
C VAL A 248 -31.62 24.88 -23.23
N LEU A 249 -31.00 25.10 -24.38
CA LEU A 249 -30.33 26.34 -24.73
C LEU A 249 -31.21 27.05 -25.75
N VAL A 250 -31.62 28.28 -25.46
CA VAL A 250 -32.46 29.10 -26.33
C VAL A 250 -31.66 30.30 -26.79
N GLU A 251 -31.45 30.43 -28.09
CA GLU A 251 -30.89 31.64 -28.68
C GLU A 251 -32.03 32.60 -29.03
N THR A 252 -31.98 33.80 -28.45
CA THR A 252 -32.93 34.87 -28.75
C THR A 252 -32.61 35.49 -30.11
N ARG A 253 -33.57 36.20 -30.71
CA ARG A 253 -33.37 36.89 -32.00
C ARG A 253 -32.28 37.96 -31.96
N ASP A 254 -31.94 38.42 -30.76
CA ASP A 254 -30.92 39.43 -30.51
C ASP A 254 -29.53 38.80 -30.22
N GLY A 255 -29.42 37.47 -30.32
CA GLY A 255 -28.17 36.71 -30.15
C GLY A 255 -27.82 36.36 -28.69
N GLU A 256 -28.71 36.63 -27.73
CA GLU A 256 -28.53 36.21 -26.34
C GLU A 256 -28.84 34.73 -26.17
N LEU A 257 -27.94 33.98 -25.51
CA LEU A 257 -28.13 32.57 -25.16
C LEU A 257 -28.67 32.44 -23.74
N LEU A 258 -29.88 31.90 -23.61
CA LEU A 258 -30.53 31.60 -22.32
C LEU A 258 -30.49 30.09 -22.08
N SER A 259 -30.22 29.68 -20.84
CA SER A 259 -30.24 28.27 -20.42
C SER A 259 -31.30 28.05 -19.34
N GLY A 260 -32.08 26.99 -19.47
CA GLY A 260 -33.12 26.63 -18.51
C GLY A 260 -33.59 25.18 -18.65
N LEU A 261 -34.52 24.76 -17.80
CA LEU A 261 -35.16 23.44 -17.89
C LEU A 261 -36.41 23.51 -18.75
N PHE A 262 -36.58 22.57 -19.67
CA PHE A 262 -37.79 22.46 -20.48
C PHE A 262 -38.98 22.03 -19.61
N LYS A 263 -40.02 22.88 -19.52
CA LYS A 263 -41.25 22.59 -18.77
C LYS A 263 -42.47 22.26 -19.64
N GLY A 264 -42.37 22.39 -20.96
CA GLY A 264 -43.43 22.12 -21.93
C GLY A 264 -43.61 23.23 -22.96
N GLU A 265 -44.23 22.92 -24.10
CA GLU A 265 -44.75 23.89 -25.06
C GLU A 265 -46.23 24.14 -24.76
N THR A 266 -46.66 25.40 -24.81
CA THR A 266 -48.07 25.84 -24.68
C THR A 266 -48.57 26.41 -25.98
#